data_AF-A0A962ZP46-F1
#
_entry.id   AF-A0A962ZP46-F1
#
_cell.length_a   1.000
_cell.length_b   1.000
_cell.length_c   1.000
_cell.angle_alpha   90.00
_cell.angle_beta   90.00
_cell.angle_gamma   90.00
#
_symmetry.space_group_name_H-M   'P 1'
#
loop_
_entity.id
_entity.type
_entity.pdbx_description
1 polymer ?
#
loop_
_entity_poly.entity_id
_entity_poly.type
_entity_poly.pdbx_seq_one_letter_code
_entity_poly.pdbx_strand_id
1 'polypeptide(L)'
;MATLHWLDYTAIGIYFLILIWIGIRVAQTEKGEGESESFLAADRNMNLLQSTATTAATDLGGGFSIAMGGLGFTLGISGSWLIAISGLSVVMVSFLMVPKVKRWADRVSGLTTGDLFEARFDRRTGLLAAIVVGLAWFTFVGGQIIAGGKLLQVTMNLNLTLAVVLSGAIILAYTALGGLKAVIYTDVFQMLILLVGIVFIAVPIGMSKVGGWDAMVSYFN
;
A
#
# COMPACT_ATOMS: atom_id res chain seq x y z
N MET A 1 -23.99 -13.75 12.01
CA MET A 1 -23.15 -12.65 11.48
C MET A 1 -23.31 -11.50 12.45
N ALA A 2 -22.23 -11.07 13.11
CA ALA A 2 -22.31 -9.94 14.02
C ALA A 2 -22.59 -8.67 13.22
N THR A 3 -23.72 -8.02 13.49
CA THR A 3 -24.01 -6.69 12.98
C THR A 3 -22.99 -5.73 13.57
N LEU A 4 -22.31 -4.95 12.73
CA LEU A 4 -21.41 -3.89 13.19
C LEU A 4 -22.13 -3.00 14.20
N HIS A 5 -21.48 -2.74 15.31
CA HIS A 5 -21.97 -1.81 16.31
C HIS A 5 -21.74 -0.38 15.81
N TRP A 6 -22.50 0.59 16.32
CA TRP A 6 -22.33 2.00 15.92
C TRP A 6 -20.92 2.53 16.19
N LEU A 7 -20.22 1.96 17.18
CA LEU A 7 -18.81 2.23 17.47
C LEU A 7 -17.90 1.83 16.29
N ASP A 8 -18.18 0.72 15.62
CA ASP A 8 -17.37 0.24 14.49
C ASP A 8 -17.52 1.19 13.29
N TYR A 9 -18.75 1.60 12.98
CA TYR A 9 -19.02 2.59 11.94
C TYR A 9 -18.37 3.94 12.26
N THR A 10 -18.37 4.34 13.53
CA THR A 10 -17.71 5.57 13.96
C THR A 10 -16.20 5.49 13.78
N ALA A 11 -15.57 4.37 14.14
CA ALA A 11 -14.14 4.16 13.95
C ALA A 11 -13.75 4.20 12.46
N ILE A 12 -14.53 3.55 11.59
CA ILE A 12 -14.33 3.58 10.13
C ILE A 12 -14.49 5.01 9.59
N GLY A 13 -15.51 5.74 10.04
CA GLY A 13 -15.74 7.14 9.67
C GLY A 13 -14.57 8.04 10.06
N ILE A 14 -14.08 7.93 11.30
CA ILE A 14 -12.91 8.68 11.79
C ILE A 14 -11.67 8.36 10.95
N TYR A 15 -11.43 7.09 10.63
CA TYR A 15 -10.32 6.68 9.78
C TYR A 15 -10.33 7.40 8.42
N PHE A 16 -11.46 7.37 7.70
CA PHE A 16 -11.55 8.05 6.40
C PHE A 16 -11.48 9.57 6.51
N LEU A 17 -12.04 10.16 7.57
CA LEU A 17 -11.92 11.60 7.83
C LEU A 17 -10.46 12.02 8.05
N ILE A 18 -9.68 11.22 8.77
CA ILE A 18 -8.24 11.47 8.97
C ILE A 18 -7.50 11.39 7.63
N LEU A 19 -7.78 10.39 6.79
CA LEU A 19 -7.15 10.28 5.46
C LEU A 19 -7.44 11.49 4.57
N ILE A 20 -8.71 11.91 4.50
CA ILE A 20 -9.11 13.09 3.73
C ILE A 20 -8.46 14.35 4.32
N TRP A 21 -8.42 14.48 5.64
CA TRP A 21 -7.79 15.61 6.32
C TRP A 21 -6.28 15.69 6.03
N ILE A 22 -5.55 14.56 6.07
CA ILE A 22 -4.14 14.50 5.67
C ILE A 22 -3.99 14.94 4.21
N GLY A 23 -4.82 14.39 3.31
CA GLY A 23 -4.79 14.71 1.88
C GLY A 23 -4.99 16.21 1.61
N ILE A 24 -6.02 16.82 2.23
CA ILE A 24 -6.30 18.25 2.09
C ILE A 24 -5.19 19.11 2.69
N ARG A 25 -4.66 18.75 3.86
CA ARG A 25 -3.58 19.51 4.52
C ARG A 25 -2.31 19.54 3.67
N VAL A 26 -1.94 18.41 3.10
CA VAL A 26 -0.78 18.33 2.20
C VAL A 26 -1.06 19.13 0.93
N ALA A 27 -2.23 18.94 0.31
CA ALA A 27 -2.63 19.71 -0.88
C ALA A 27 -2.64 21.23 -0.68
N GLN A 28 -2.98 21.70 0.52
CA GLN A 28 -2.96 23.13 0.87
C GLN A 28 -1.55 23.67 1.10
N THR A 29 -0.62 22.83 1.55
CA THR A 29 0.77 23.21 1.83
C THR A 29 1.61 23.30 0.54
N GLU A 30 1.21 22.56 -0.49
CA GLU A 30 1.96 22.39 -1.75
C GLU A 30 1.51 23.32 -2.88
N LYS A 31 0.64 24.31 -2.61
CA LYS A 31 0.24 25.31 -3.62
C LYS A 31 1.38 26.32 -3.85
N GLY A 32 2.27 26.02 -4.80
CA GLY A 32 3.41 26.87 -5.19
C GLY A 32 4.05 26.46 -6.54
N GLU A 33 5.05 27.21 -7.00
CA GLU A 33 5.78 26.95 -8.26
C GLU A 33 6.41 25.54 -8.28
N GLY A 34 6.25 24.78 -9.38
CA GLY A 34 6.76 23.40 -9.49
C GLY A 34 5.72 22.28 -9.31
N GLU A 35 4.43 22.59 -9.52
CA GLU A 35 3.26 21.74 -9.24
C GLU A 35 3.38 20.28 -9.76
N SER A 36 3.98 20.06 -10.94
CA SER A 36 4.16 18.69 -11.48
C SER A 36 5.26 17.90 -10.78
N GLU A 37 6.37 18.52 -10.36
CA GLU A 37 7.46 17.84 -9.65
C GLU A 37 7.07 17.56 -8.19
N SER A 38 6.40 18.50 -7.52
CA SER A 38 5.84 18.24 -6.18
C SER A 38 4.79 17.12 -6.22
N PHE A 39 3.90 17.15 -7.20
CA PHE A 39 2.84 16.16 -7.34
C PHE A 39 3.37 14.76 -7.69
N LEU A 40 4.36 14.64 -8.57
CA LEU A 40 4.88 13.35 -9.05
C LEU A 40 6.09 12.82 -8.29
N ALA A 41 6.92 13.69 -7.72
CA ALA A 41 8.21 13.32 -7.12
C ALA A 41 8.37 13.77 -5.67
N ALA A 42 7.36 14.39 -5.07
CA ALA A 42 7.38 14.85 -3.68
C ALA A 42 8.60 15.74 -3.36
N ASP A 43 8.98 16.61 -4.31
CA ASP A 43 10.19 17.45 -4.28
C ASP A 43 11.50 16.71 -4.04
N ARG A 44 11.50 15.37 -4.20
CA ARG A 44 12.64 14.50 -3.89
C ARG A 44 13.14 14.64 -2.45
N ASN A 45 12.34 15.23 -1.55
CA ASN A 45 12.72 15.56 -0.17
C ASN A 45 12.03 14.64 0.83
N MET A 46 12.30 13.34 0.70
CA MET A 46 11.76 12.31 1.58
C MET A 46 12.81 11.79 2.54
N ASN A 47 12.47 11.68 3.81
CA ASN A 47 13.33 11.01 4.78
C ASN A 47 13.24 9.47 4.65
N LEU A 48 14.19 8.75 5.26
CA LEU A 48 14.28 7.29 5.16
C LEU A 48 13.00 6.59 5.64
N LEU A 49 12.38 7.11 6.71
CA LEU A 49 11.15 6.55 7.27
C LEU A 49 10.01 6.66 6.28
N GLN A 50 9.79 7.84 5.69
CA GLN A 50 8.76 8.10 4.69
C GLN A 50 8.94 7.21 3.46
N SER A 51 10.18 7.12 2.93
CA SER A 51 10.48 6.30 1.76
C SER A 51 10.28 4.81 2.03
N THR A 52 10.68 4.32 3.21
CA THR A 52 10.52 2.91 3.57
C THR A 52 9.06 2.58 3.86
N ALA A 53 8.33 3.46 4.56
CA ALA A 53 6.93 3.26 4.89
C ALA A 53 6.04 3.24 3.65
N THR A 54 6.20 4.19 2.72
CA THR A 54 5.42 4.18 1.47
C THR A 54 5.75 2.98 0.59
N THR A 55 7.03 2.58 0.52
CA THR A 55 7.45 1.39 -0.23
C THR A 55 6.82 0.14 0.37
N ALA A 56 6.86 0.01 1.69
CA ALA A 56 6.24 -1.11 2.41
C ALA A 56 4.71 -1.09 2.30
N ALA A 57 4.06 0.06 2.40
CA ALA A 57 2.61 0.21 2.25
C ALA A 57 2.15 -0.21 0.84
N THR A 58 2.90 0.19 -0.17
CA THR A 58 2.65 -0.16 -1.57
C THR A 58 2.77 -1.66 -1.81
N ASP A 59 3.78 -2.31 -1.22
CA ASP A 59 4.00 -3.75 -1.35
C ASP A 59 2.97 -4.58 -0.56
N LEU A 60 2.72 -4.20 0.70
CA LEU A 60 1.86 -4.94 1.64
C LEU A 60 0.36 -4.70 1.48
N GLY A 61 -0.05 -3.80 0.58
CA GLY A 61 -1.40 -3.22 0.46
C GLY A 61 -2.60 -4.15 0.71
N GLY A 62 -3.81 -3.60 0.84
CA GLY A 62 -4.98 -4.33 1.35
C GLY A 62 -5.21 -5.74 0.75
N GLY A 63 -5.02 -5.92 -0.56
CA GLY A 63 -5.12 -7.22 -1.22
C GLY A 63 -4.03 -8.22 -0.83
N PHE A 64 -2.79 -7.77 -0.65
CA PHE A 64 -1.70 -8.62 -0.19
C PHE A 64 -1.95 -9.10 1.25
N SER A 65 -2.41 -8.21 2.13
CA SER A 65 -2.74 -8.56 3.53
C SER A 65 -3.82 -9.65 3.63
N ILE A 66 -4.90 -9.55 2.83
CA ILE A 66 -5.94 -10.59 2.77
C ILE A 66 -5.38 -11.89 2.21
N ALA A 67 -4.63 -11.81 1.11
CA ALA A 67 -4.05 -12.98 0.44
C ALA A 67 -3.10 -13.74 1.40
N MET A 68 -2.25 -13.01 2.12
CA MET A 68 -1.34 -13.61 3.09
C MET A 68 -2.06 -14.19 4.30
N GLY A 69 -3.13 -13.56 4.79
CA GLY A 69 -3.99 -14.15 5.82
C GLY A 69 -4.61 -15.47 5.36
N GLY A 70 -5.08 -15.52 4.11
CA GLY A 70 -5.60 -16.74 3.48
C GLY A 70 -4.53 -17.83 3.30
N LEU A 71 -3.32 -17.46 2.87
CA LEU A 71 -2.20 -18.40 2.76
C LEU A 71 -1.75 -18.92 4.13
N GLY A 72 -1.77 -18.07 5.17
CA GLY A 72 -1.52 -18.51 6.54
C GLY A 72 -2.56 -19.51 7.03
N PHE A 73 -3.83 -19.36 6.63
CA PHE A 73 -4.88 -20.31 6.96
C PHE A 73 -4.71 -21.66 6.25
N THR A 74 -4.25 -21.67 4.99
CA THR A 74 -4.14 -22.91 4.19
C THR A 74 -2.80 -23.62 4.32
N LEU A 75 -1.69 -22.88 4.44
CA LEU A 75 -0.32 -23.40 4.48
C LEU A 75 0.33 -23.25 5.86
N GLY A 76 -0.33 -22.61 6.82
CA GLY A 76 0.24 -22.33 8.13
C GLY A 76 1.47 -21.44 8.04
N ILE A 77 2.42 -21.66 8.95
CA ILE A 77 3.66 -20.87 9.02
C ILE A 77 4.53 -21.03 7.76
N SER A 78 4.38 -22.12 7.00
CA SER A 78 5.15 -22.32 5.77
C SER A 78 4.85 -21.27 4.70
N GLY A 79 3.64 -20.69 4.71
CA GLY A 79 3.27 -19.58 3.83
C GLY A 79 4.07 -18.29 4.08
N SER A 80 4.69 -18.14 5.27
CA SER A 80 5.49 -16.95 5.62
C SER A 80 6.78 -16.80 4.81
N TRP A 81 7.27 -17.89 4.21
CA TRP A 81 8.45 -17.91 3.33
C TRP A 81 8.34 -16.88 2.17
N LEU A 82 7.15 -16.72 1.61
CA LEU A 82 6.91 -15.77 0.51
C LEU A 82 7.14 -14.32 0.95
N ILE A 83 6.68 -13.96 2.16
CA ILE A 83 6.92 -12.63 2.74
C ILE A 83 8.41 -12.47 3.07
N ALA A 84 9.04 -13.49 3.64
CA ALA A 84 10.44 -13.44 4.04
C ALA A 84 11.37 -13.17 2.84
N ILE A 85 11.16 -13.87 1.72
CA ILE A 85 11.91 -13.60 0.48
C ILE A 85 11.58 -12.23 -0.08
N SER A 86 10.30 -11.86 -0.13
CA SER A 86 9.91 -10.55 -0.67
C SER A 86 10.61 -9.43 0.09
N GLY A 87 10.53 -9.44 1.43
CA GLY A 87 11.22 -8.48 2.29
C GLY A 87 12.74 -8.48 2.09
N LEU A 88 13.36 -9.66 2.02
CA LEU A 88 14.80 -9.76 1.75
C LEU A 88 15.16 -9.16 0.38
N SER A 89 14.36 -9.44 -0.65
CA SER A 89 14.58 -8.93 -2.00
C SER A 89 14.49 -7.40 -2.07
N VAL A 90 13.51 -6.81 -1.37
CA VAL A 90 13.37 -5.34 -1.26
C VAL A 90 14.62 -4.76 -0.61
N VAL A 91 15.06 -5.31 0.54
CA VAL A 91 16.28 -4.86 1.22
C VAL A 91 17.50 -4.95 0.29
N MET A 92 17.69 -6.09 -0.38
CA MET A 92 18.81 -6.27 -1.31
C MET A 92 18.79 -5.26 -2.46
N VAL A 93 17.63 -5.04 -3.09
CA VAL A 93 17.46 -4.07 -4.18
C VAL A 93 17.72 -2.65 -3.68
N SER A 94 17.21 -2.29 -2.49
CA SER A 94 17.40 -0.98 -1.86
C SER A 94 18.88 -0.65 -1.61
N PHE A 95 19.70 -1.62 -1.20
CA PHE A 95 21.13 -1.37 -0.97
C PHE A 95 22.00 -1.51 -2.22
N LEU A 96 21.67 -2.43 -3.13
CA LEU A 96 22.56 -2.76 -4.27
C LEU A 96 22.22 -2.03 -5.56
N MET A 97 20.92 -1.86 -5.86
CA MET A 97 20.45 -1.33 -7.14
C MET A 97 20.00 0.13 -7.03
N VAL A 98 19.22 0.49 -6.01
CA VAL A 98 18.65 1.84 -5.87
C VAL A 98 19.71 2.94 -5.92
N PRO A 99 20.90 2.84 -5.27
CA PRO A 99 21.90 3.90 -5.35
C PRO A 99 22.44 4.12 -6.77
N LYS A 100 22.52 3.06 -7.59
CA LYS A 100 22.98 3.14 -8.98
C LYS A 100 21.90 3.74 -9.87
N VAL A 101 20.66 3.29 -9.72
CA VAL A 101 19.51 3.78 -10.48
C VAL A 101 19.23 5.25 -10.14
N LYS A 102 19.30 5.63 -8.86
CA LYS A 102 19.06 7.01 -8.42
C LYS A 102 20.08 7.99 -9.01
N ARG A 103 21.37 7.66 -8.98
CA ARG A 103 22.43 8.47 -9.63
C ARG A 103 22.18 8.67 -11.12
N TRP A 104 21.59 7.68 -11.77
CA TRP A 104 21.28 7.75 -13.18
C TRP A 104 20.02 8.59 -13.45
N ALA A 105 18.96 8.39 -12.65
CA ALA A 105 17.74 9.21 -12.68
C ALA A 105 18.04 10.70 -12.48
N ASP A 106 18.91 11.02 -11.52
CA ASP A 106 19.28 12.41 -11.22
C ASP A 106 20.05 13.10 -12.35
N ARG A 107 20.79 12.34 -13.18
CA ARG A 107 21.52 12.90 -14.35
C ARG A 107 20.62 13.26 -15.51
N VAL A 108 19.49 12.57 -15.65
CA VAL A 108 18.59 12.71 -16.80
C VAL A 108 17.31 13.46 -16.44
N SER A 109 17.19 13.90 -15.17
CA SER A 109 15.98 14.48 -14.59
C SER A 109 14.72 13.68 -14.88
N GLY A 110 14.86 12.36 -15.06
CA GLY A 110 13.76 11.46 -15.42
C GLY A 110 12.83 11.26 -14.23
N LEU A 111 11.53 11.42 -14.45
CA LEU A 111 10.50 11.23 -13.43
C LEU A 111 9.90 9.82 -13.48
N THR A 112 9.97 9.18 -14.65
CA THR A 112 9.37 7.86 -14.89
C THR A 112 10.41 6.81 -15.22
N THR A 113 10.04 5.55 -15.05
CA THR A 113 10.82 4.41 -15.56
C THR A 113 11.02 4.52 -17.08
N GLY A 114 10.03 5.03 -17.82
CA GLY A 114 10.15 5.26 -19.27
C GLY A 114 11.30 6.22 -19.62
N ASP A 115 11.42 7.33 -18.89
CA ASP A 115 12.48 8.33 -19.10
C ASP A 115 13.87 7.75 -18.86
N LEU A 116 14.00 6.90 -17.84
CA LEU A 116 15.21 6.14 -17.59
C LEU A 116 15.55 5.25 -18.79
N PHE A 117 14.63 4.38 -19.22
CA PHE A 117 14.89 3.50 -20.36
C PHE A 117 15.18 4.26 -21.66
N GLU A 118 14.51 5.38 -21.90
CA GLU A 118 14.77 6.26 -23.03
C GLU A 118 16.20 6.82 -23.01
N ALA A 119 16.63 7.35 -21.86
CA ALA A 119 17.97 7.93 -21.74
C ALA A 119 19.10 6.89 -21.81
N ARG A 120 18.81 5.61 -21.55
CA ARG A 120 19.81 4.52 -21.66
C ARG A 120 19.98 4.00 -23.07
N PHE A 121 18.84 3.91 -23.76
CA PHE A 121 18.67 3.19 -25.01
C PHE A 121 18.17 4.17 -26.05
N ASP A 122 16.86 4.24 -26.25
CA ASP A 122 16.22 5.09 -27.26
C ASP A 122 14.74 5.34 -26.95
N ARG A 123 14.11 6.27 -27.69
CA ARG A 123 12.71 6.66 -27.53
C ARG A 123 11.72 5.50 -27.65
N ARG A 124 11.98 4.51 -28.53
CA ARG A 124 11.06 3.36 -28.70
C ARG A 124 11.10 2.47 -27.46
N THR A 125 12.29 2.22 -26.92
CA THR A 125 12.47 1.45 -25.69
C THR A 125 11.84 2.15 -24.49
N GLY A 126 12.00 3.48 -24.38
CA GLY A 126 11.36 4.29 -23.34
C GLY A 126 9.83 4.23 -23.39
N LEU A 127 9.25 4.40 -24.59
CA LEU A 127 7.80 4.31 -24.79
C LEU A 127 7.26 2.91 -24.43
N LEU A 128 7.96 1.85 -24.87
CA LEU A 128 7.57 0.48 -24.58
C LEU A 128 7.62 0.20 -23.07
N ALA A 129 8.68 0.66 -22.38
CA ALA A 129 8.78 0.56 -20.94
C ALA A 129 7.63 1.29 -20.22
N ALA A 130 7.28 2.50 -20.66
CA ALA A 130 6.17 3.26 -20.09
C ALA A 130 4.82 2.55 -20.25
N ILE A 131 4.55 1.96 -21.43
CA ILE A 131 3.30 1.21 -21.70
C ILE A 131 3.24 -0.05 -20.82
N VAL A 132 4.31 -0.84 -20.78
CA VAL A 132 4.36 -2.09 -19.99
C VAL A 132 4.17 -1.80 -18.51
N VAL A 133 4.90 -0.80 -17.97
CA VAL A 133 4.78 -0.39 -16.58
C VAL A 133 3.39 0.16 -16.28
N GLY A 134 2.82 0.98 -17.18
CA GLY A 134 1.46 1.49 -17.04
C GLY A 134 0.40 0.40 -16.97
N LEU A 135 0.47 -0.60 -17.85
CA LEU A 135 -0.45 -1.76 -17.83
C LEU A 135 -0.28 -2.62 -16.58
N ALA A 136 0.97 -2.84 -16.15
CA ALA A 136 1.25 -3.57 -14.92
C ALA A 136 0.62 -2.88 -13.70
N TRP A 137 0.80 -1.56 -13.56
CA TRP A 137 0.20 -0.81 -12.45
C TRP A 137 -1.32 -0.70 -12.56
N PHE A 138 -1.87 -0.57 -13.76
CA PHE A 138 -3.32 -0.56 -13.96
C PHE A 138 -3.98 -1.85 -13.44
N THR A 139 -3.42 -3.01 -13.80
CA THR A 139 -3.92 -4.30 -13.32
C THR A 139 -3.70 -4.48 -11.82
N PHE A 140 -2.55 -4.05 -11.30
CA PHE A 140 -2.25 -4.11 -9.87
C PHE A 140 -3.25 -3.28 -9.03
N VAL A 141 -3.46 -2.01 -9.41
CA VAL A 141 -4.40 -1.11 -8.72
C VAL A 141 -5.83 -1.63 -8.80
N GLY A 142 -6.25 -2.14 -9.97
CA GLY A 142 -7.56 -2.79 -10.12
C GLY A 142 -7.76 -3.94 -9.15
N GLY A 143 -6.74 -4.80 -8.97
CA GLY A 143 -6.76 -5.87 -7.98
C GLY A 143 -6.89 -5.37 -6.54
N GLN A 144 -6.19 -4.29 -6.18
CA GLN A 144 -6.26 -3.68 -4.84
C GLN A 144 -7.65 -3.07 -4.56
N ILE A 145 -8.27 -2.41 -5.54
CA ILE A 145 -9.63 -1.86 -5.39
C ILE A 145 -10.65 -2.99 -5.17
N ILE A 146 -10.53 -4.09 -5.91
CA ILE A 146 -11.41 -5.27 -5.74
C ILE A 146 -11.21 -5.89 -4.35
N ALA A 147 -9.96 -6.00 -3.87
CA ALA A 147 -9.67 -6.50 -2.55
C ALA A 147 -10.30 -5.62 -1.44
N GLY A 148 -10.15 -4.30 -1.54
CA GLY A 148 -10.82 -3.35 -0.64
C GLY A 148 -12.34 -3.46 -0.71
N GLY A 149 -12.90 -3.62 -1.91
CA GLY A 149 -14.34 -3.85 -2.11
C GLY A 149 -14.83 -5.15 -1.48
N LYS A 150 -14.05 -6.24 -1.54
CA LYS A 150 -14.38 -7.51 -0.85
C LYS A 150 -14.38 -7.33 0.68
N LEU A 151 -13.43 -6.58 1.24
CA LEU A 151 -13.44 -6.26 2.67
C LEU A 151 -14.70 -5.49 3.06
N LEU A 152 -15.06 -4.45 2.31
CA LEU A 152 -16.28 -3.68 2.55
C LEU A 152 -17.55 -4.52 2.40
N GLN A 153 -17.60 -5.40 1.39
CA GLN A 153 -18.71 -6.34 1.20
C GLN A 153 -18.90 -7.21 2.45
N VAL A 154 -17.85 -7.85 2.94
CA VAL A 154 -17.94 -8.77 4.08
C VAL A 154 -18.23 -8.03 5.39
N THR A 155 -17.68 -6.84 5.56
CA THR A 155 -17.77 -6.07 6.81
C THR A 155 -19.10 -5.33 6.92
N MET A 156 -19.57 -4.71 5.84
CA MET A 156 -20.79 -3.89 5.81
C MET A 156 -21.99 -4.58 5.17
N ASN A 157 -21.86 -5.86 4.78
CA ASN A 157 -22.89 -6.64 4.10
C ASN A 157 -23.44 -5.96 2.82
N LEU A 158 -22.55 -5.34 2.05
CA LEU A 158 -22.89 -4.66 0.81
C LEU A 158 -22.82 -5.61 -0.38
N ASN A 159 -23.54 -5.31 -1.46
CA ASN A 159 -23.29 -5.97 -2.75
C ASN A 159 -21.86 -5.66 -3.24
N LEU A 160 -21.17 -6.65 -3.82
CA LEU A 160 -19.78 -6.51 -4.26
C LEU A 160 -19.58 -5.32 -5.22
N THR A 161 -20.47 -5.12 -6.19
CA THR A 161 -20.35 -4.03 -7.17
C THR A 161 -20.38 -2.67 -6.47
N LEU A 162 -21.33 -2.48 -5.54
CA LEU A 162 -21.43 -1.25 -4.76
C LEU A 162 -20.19 -1.05 -3.88
N ALA A 163 -19.71 -2.11 -3.23
CA ALA A 163 -18.54 -2.06 -2.36
C ALA A 163 -17.24 -1.71 -3.12
N VAL A 164 -17.07 -2.27 -4.32
CA VAL A 164 -15.93 -1.95 -5.21
C VAL A 164 -15.98 -0.50 -5.68
N VAL A 165 -17.15 -0.01 -6.10
CA VAL A 165 -17.33 1.39 -6.52
C VAL A 165 -17.04 2.35 -5.37
N LEU A 166 -17.54 2.08 -4.17
CA LEU A 166 -17.28 2.92 -2.99
C LEU A 166 -15.80 2.92 -2.60
N SER A 167 -15.16 1.75 -2.56
CA SER A 167 -13.71 1.62 -2.29
C SER A 167 -12.90 2.45 -3.29
N GLY A 168 -13.18 2.28 -4.59
CA GLY A 168 -12.49 3.02 -5.65
C GLY A 168 -12.73 4.53 -5.58
N ALA A 169 -13.96 4.97 -5.29
CA ALA A 169 -14.30 6.39 -5.17
C ALA A 169 -13.54 7.07 -4.02
N ILE A 170 -13.44 6.40 -2.86
CA ILE A 170 -12.70 6.92 -1.71
C ILE A 170 -11.21 7.02 -2.03
N ILE A 171 -10.63 5.94 -2.57
CA ILE A 171 -9.21 5.89 -2.96
C ILE A 171 -8.89 6.99 -3.95
N LEU A 172 -9.72 7.15 -4.99
CA LEU A 172 -9.55 8.18 -6.00
C LEU A 172 -9.65 9.58 -5.39
N ALA A 173 -10.61 9.83 -4.48
CA ALA A 173 -10.83 11.14 -3.89
C ALA A 173 -9.60 11.64 -3.12
N TYR A 174 -9.02 10.83 -2.22
CA TYR A 174 -7.85 11.30 -1.44
C TYR A 174 -6.56 11.28 -2.27
N THR A 175 -6.42 10.38 -3.23
CA THR A 175 -5.20 10.29 -4.07
C THR A 175 -5.14 11.42 -5.09
N ALA A 176 -6.27 11.75 -5.73
CA ALA A 176 -6.33 12.81 -6.73
C ALA A 176 -6.13 14.21 -6.13
N LEU A 177 -6.55 14.41 -4.87
CA LEU A 177 -6.47 15.73 -4.23
C LEU A 177 -5.07 16.10 -3.74
N GLY A 178 -4.20 15.13 -3.43
CA GLY A 178 -2.99 15.39 -2.62
C GLY A 178 -1.64 15.05 -3.24
N GLY A 179 -1.59 14.38 -4.39
CA GLY A 179 -0.33 14.00 -5.04
C GLY A 179 0.54 13.02 -4.21
N LEU A 180 1.77 12.75 -4.68
CA LEU A 180 2.64 11.73 -4.08
C LEU A 180 2.94 12.00 -2.59
N LYS A 181 3.14 13.27 -2.19
CA LYS A 181 3.35 13.63 -0.78
C LYS A 181 2.18 13.20 0.10
N ALA A 182 0.94 13.48 -0.33
CA ALA A 182 -0.22 13.08 0.47
C ALA A 182 -0.29 11.56 0.62
N VAL A 183 -0.02 10.82 -0.46
CA VAL A 183 0.05 9.37 -0.45
C VAL A 183 1.07 8.89 0.59
N ILE A 184 2.27 9.44 0.60
CA ILE A 184 3.32 9.09 1.57
C ILE A 184 2.86 9.31 3.02
N TYR A 185 2.24 10.46 3.32
CA TYR A 185 1.76 10.74 4.68
C TYR A 185 0.61 9.81 5.07
N THR A 186 -0.32 9.52 4.15
CA THR A 186 -1.39 8.54 4.40
C THR A 186 -0.84 7.14 4.58
N ASP A 187 0.18 6.73 3.83
CA ASP A 187 0.80 5.41 3.90
C ASP A 187 1.45 5.16 5.26
N VAL A 188 2.18 6.15 5.80
CA VAL A 188 2.79 6.05 7.13
C VAL A 188 1.71 5.80 8.20
N PHE A 189 0.60 6.55 8.12
CA PHE A 189 -0.52 6.39 9.04
C PHE A 189 -1.22 5.03 8.90
N GLN A 190 -1.48 4.61 7.66
CA GLN A 190 -2.11 3.32 7.35
C GLN A 190 -1.25 2.13 7.79
N MET A 191 0.07 2.20 7.58
CA MET A 191 1.02 1.20 8.03
C MET A 191 1.04 1.07 9.55
N LEU A 192 0.99 2.19 10.27
CA LEU A 192 0.93 2.16 11.73
C LEU A 192 -0.37 1.50 12.22
N ILE A 193 -1.52 1.85 11.63
CA ILE A 193 -2.80 1.22 11.97
C ILE A 193 -2.78 -0.27 11.67
N LEU A 194 -2.26 -0.67 10.51
CA LEU A 194 -2.20 -2.08 10.11
C LEU A 194 -1.30 -2.89 11.04
N LEU A 195 -0.13 -2.35 11.40
CA LEU A 195 0.80 -2.96 12.32
C LEU A 195 0.18 -3.12 13.72
N VAL A 196 -0.45 -2.07 14.26
CA VAL A 196 -1.13 -2.13 15.55
C VAL A 196 -2.31 -3.11 15.50
N GLY A 197 -3.16 -3.01 14.48
CA GLY A 197 -4.36 -3.83 14.32
C GLY A 197 -4.06 -5.32 14.16
N ILE A 198 -3.05 -5.69 13.38
CA ILE A 198 -2.72 -7.09 13.17
C ILE A 198 -1.86 -7.63 14.32
N VAL A 199 -0.71 -7.00 14.60
CA VAL A 199 0.31 -7.56 15.50
C VAL A 199 -0.12 -7.45 16.96
N PHE A 200 -0.69 -6.31 17.36
CA PHE A 200 -0.98 -6.04 18.77
C PHE A 200 -2.42 -6.32 19.17
N ILE A 201 -3.34 -6.47 18.21
CA ILE A 201 -4.76 -6.75 18.49
C ILE A 201 -5.16 -8.12 17.95
N ALA A 202 -5.10 -8.34 16.64
CA ALA A 202 -5.63 -9.56 16.03
C ALA A 202 -4.87 -10.82 16.47
N VAL A 203 -3.53 -10.80 16.48
CA VAL A 203 -2.71 -11.94 16.88
C VAL A 203 -2.94 -12.33 18.35
N PRO A 204 -2.86 -11.43 19.35
CA PRO A 204 -3.12 -11.79 20.75
C PRO A 204 -4.54 -12.32 20.98
N ILE A 205 -5.55 -11.71 20.37
CA ILE A 205 -6.93 -12.19 20.46
C ILE A 205 -7.04 -13.59 19.84
N GLY A 206 -6.45 -13.81 18.67
CA GLY A 206 -6.39 -15.11 18.02
C GLY A 206 -5.74 -16.18 18.90
N MET A 207 -4.58 -15.87 19.47
CA MET A 207 -3.87 -16.77 20.40
C MET A 207 -4.72 -17.12 21.63
N SER A 208 -5.41 -16.12 22.20
CA SER A 208 -6.30 -16.38 23.35
C SER A 208 -7.48 -17.28 22.98
N LYS A 209 -8.05 -17.13 21.78
CA LYS A 209 -9.18 -17.92 21.26
C LYS A 209 -8.79 -19.37 20.97
N VAL A 210 -7.54 -19.61 20.57
CA VAL A 210 -7.01 -20.96 20.28
C VAL A 210 -6.55 -21.69 21.56
N GLY A 211 -6.55 -21.01 22.72
CA GLY A 211 -6.14 -21.60 23.99
C GLY A 211 -4.65 -21.41 24.32
N GLY A 212 -3.99 -20.46 23.65
CA GLY A 212 -2.58 -20.12 23.88
C GLY A 212 -1.61 -20.90 22.99
N TRP A 213 -0.32 -20.64 23.22
CA TRP A 213 0.77 -21.24 22.45
C TRP A 213 0.82 -22.76 22.60
N ASP A 214 0.62 -23.27 23.82
CA ASP A 214 0.68 -24.70 24.10
C ASP A 214 -0.41 -25.48 23.36
N ALA A 215 -1.64 -24.95 23.33
CA ALA A 215 -2.74 -25.54 22.56
C ALA A 215 -2.43 -25.54 21.05
N MET A 216 -1.84 -24.46 20.54
CA MET A 216 -1.45 -24.39 19.13
C MET A 216 -0.36 -25.41 18.78
N VAL A 217 0.68 -25.54 19.60
CA VAL A 217 1.78 -26.51 19.35
C VAL A 217 1.27 -27.95 19.47
N SER A 218 0.35 -28.23 20.39
CA SER A 218 -0.25 -29.56 20.52
C SER A 218 -1.02 -30.03 19.29
N TYR A 219 -1.48 -29.11 18.44
CA TYR A 219 -2.16 -29.46 17.18
C TYR A 219 -1.19 -29.97 16.10
N PHE A 220 0.11 -29.64 16.21
CA PHE A 220 1.14 -30.01 15.24
C PHE A 220 1.98 -31.24 15.65
N ASN A 221 1.83 -31.71 16.90
CA ASN A 221 2.45 -32.94 17.42
C ASN A 221 1.46 -34.11 17.36
#